data_AF-A0A835Q3V0-F1
#
_entry.id   AF-A0A835Q3V0-F1
#
_cell.length_a   1.000
_cell.length_b   1.000
_cell.length_c   1.000
_cell.angle_alpha   90.00
_cell.angle_beta   90.00
_cell.angle_gamma   90.00
#
_symmetry.space_group_name_H-M   'P 1'
#
loop_
_entity.id
_entity.type
_entity.pdbx_description
1 polymer ?
#
loop_
_entity_poly.entity_id
_entity_poly.type
_entity_poly.pdbx_seq_one_letter_code
_entity_poly.pdbx_strand_id
1 'polypeptide(L)'
;MDAKGLLSYLNEHPQNLSAIRRELISAFRYAPDSAMLVLDTLDCFVQSEGISNMEPRDCRRYCGIILECFHRFAPQIKQLARERARSLAVDLKGKVTDGKGANSVVVLSLLYLIVTFGLVDFFGIDYVLDLIFLIAARKVLVDICRNSALEANMPALIEKLNNSGRHLDAIKFVVSFNLKEKYPPASLLKSYINESKKAAQQVRKGNFSLHSKIEATTKEIAALRRVIKIVEEYNLGSLYSPEKLQKSIKRLELVRAGQKHTTTATSNSNGKRQQQQHQQPVKRPRPLTPLRPEPALNPYTPNRSQHRPHEGMFYPEMAGSYGLNVAPPLYNNGSASFSGHLVRPSEAYPQQNSTLHSFAYYDSHVTYGGYGLSGLPSSYSFPHYP
;
A
#
# COMPACT_ATOMS: atom_id res chain seq x y z
N MET A 1 38.36 -0.15 1.52
CA MET A 1 37.05 0.51 1.34
C MET A 1 36.18 0.10 2.52
N ASP A 2 35.31 0.96 3.03
CA ASP A 2 34.51 0.64 4.21
C ASP A 2 33.01 0.91 3.95
N ALA A 3 32.26 -0.18 3.76
CA ALA A 3 30.81 -0.15 3.62
C ALA A 3 30.07 0.15 4.92
N LYS A 4 30.64 -0.26 6.07
CA LYS A 4 30.02 -0.03 7.38
C LYS A 4 30.17 1.43 7.78
N GLY A 5 31.37 2.00 7.62
CA GLY A 5 31.62 3.43 7.79
C GLY A 5 30.78 4.32 6.87
N LEU A 6 30.61 3.95 5.59
CA LEU A 6 29.72 4.68 4.67
C LEU A 6 28.26 4.68 5.15
N LEU A 7 27.77 3.56 5.66
CA LEU A 7 26.43 3.45 6.22
C LEU A 7 26.30 4.24 7.54
N SER A 8 27.27 4.15 8.45
CA SER A 8 27.30 4.94 9.69
C SER A 8 27.29 6.45 9.41
N TYR A 9 28.12 6.90 8.46
CA TYR A 9 28.16 8.31 8.04
C TYR A 9 26.80 8.81 7.53
N LEU A 10 26.09 8.01 6.73
CA LEU A 10 24.72 8.34 6.28
C LEU A 10 23.71 8.37 7.43
N ASN A 11 23.91 7.55 8.46
CA ASN A 11 23.05 7.48 9.66
C ASN A 11 23.29 8.65 10.63
N GLU A 12 24.51 9.14 10.72
CA GLU A 12 24.91 10.33 11.51
C GLU A 12 24.45 11.64 10.85
N HIS A 13 24.30 11.67 9.53
CA HIS A 13 24.01 12.89 8.75
C HIS A 13 22.65 12.86 8.01
N PRO A 14 21.51 12.49 8.65
CA PRO A 14 20.24 12.26 7.97
C PRO A 14 19.62 13.52 7.36
N GLN A 15 19.99 14.72 7.84
CA GLN A 15 19.56 16.00 7.27
C GLN A 15 20.31 16.33 5.96
N ASN A 16 21.55 15.86 5.82
CA ASN A 16 22.44 16.20 4.70
C ASN A 16 22.30 15.24 3.51
N LEU A 17 21.42 14.23 3.58
CA LEU A 17 21.24 13.19 2.56
C LEU A 17 20.99 13.73 1.14
N SER A 18 20.49 14.95 0.99
CA SER A 18 20.29 15.60 -0.32
C SER A 18 21.58 16.11 -0.95
N ALA A 19 22.57 16.51 -0.15
CA ALA A 19 23.93 16.84 -0.59
C ALA A 19 24.74 15.57 -0.83
N ILE A 20 24.75 14.66 0.15
CA ILE A 20 25.50 13.39 0.09
C ILE A 20 25.08 12.58 -1.15
N ARG A 21 23.78 12.54 -1.51
CA ARG A 21 23.29 11.89 -2.75
C ARG A 21 23.89 12.45 -4.04
N ARG A 22 24.23 13.74 -4.10
CA ARG A 22 24.86 14.37 -5.28
C ARG A 22 26.34 14.05 -5.34
N GLU A 23 27.01 14.12 -4.20
CA GLU A 23 28.46 13.87 -4.07
C GLU A 23 28.82 12.39 -4.22
N LEU A 24 27.97 11.47 -3.73
CA LEU A 24 28.21 10.03 -3.74
C LEU A 24 28.42 9.46 -5.16
N ILE A 25 27.71 9.99 -6.16
CA ILE A 25 27.87 9.60 -7.58
C ILE A 25 29.29 9.93 -8.08
N SER A 26 29.87 11.05 -7.64
CA SER A 26 31.26 11.41 -7.92
C SER A 26 32.24 10.63 -7.05
N ALA A 27 31.90 10.36 -5.79
CA ALA A 27 32.74 9.62 -4.85
C ALA A 27 33.04 8.18 -5.31
N PHE A 28 32.08 7.50 -5.98
CA PHE A 28 32.30 6.16 -6.54
C PHE A 28 33.47 6.07 -7.54
N ARG A 29 33.88 7.19 -8.16
CA ARG A 29 35.04 7.24 -9.08
C ARG A 29 36.38 7.07 -8.37
N TYR A 30 36.43 7.34 -7.06
CA TYR A 30 37.64 7.24 -6.24
C TYR A 30 37.72 5.94 -5.43
N ALA A 31 36.68 5.09 -5.49
CA ALA A 31 36.67 3.79 -4.83
C ALA A 31 37.32 2.72 -5.74
N PRO A 32 38.38 2.01 -5.30
CA PRO A 32 39.09 1.01 -6.12
C PRO A 32 38.22 -0.11 -6.73
N ASP A 33 37.15 -0.50 -6.04
CA ASP A 33 36.06 -1.27 -6.63
C ASP A 33 34.71 -0.82 -6.05
N SER A 34 34.13 0.21 -6.67
CA SER A 34 32.82 0.75 -6.26
C SER A 34 31.68 -0.27 -6.36
N ALA A 35 31.78 -1.27 -7.23
CA ALA A 35 30.77 -2.33 -7.32
C ALA A 35 30.79 -3.23 -6.08
N MET A 36 31.97 -3.69 -5.66
CA MET A 36 32.11 -4.50 -4.45
C MET A 36 31.74 -3.70 -3.19
N LEU A 37 32.16 -2.43 -3.08
CA LEU A 37 31.75 -1.54 -1.98
C LEU A 37 30.23 -1.42 -1.86
N VAL A 38 29.51 -1.29 -2.97
CA VAL A 38 28.04 -1.22 -2.94
C VAL A 38 27.42 -2.56 -2.54
N LEU A 39 27.96 -3.69 -2.98
CA LEU A 39 27.47 -5.00 -2.55
C LEU A 39 27.77 -5.30 -1.07
N ASP A 40 28.92 -4.87 -0.54
CA ASP A 40 29.26 -4.94 0.88
C ASP A 40 28.23 -4.19 1.77
N THR A 41 27.60 -3.11 1.26
CA THR A 41 26.53 -2.43 2.01
C THR A 41 25.25 -3.26 2.11
N LEU A 42 24.98 -4.14 1.13
CA LEU A 42 23.79 -4.98 1.11
C LEU A 42 23.86 -6.17 2.08
N ASP A 43 25.04 -6.49 2.63
CA ASP A 43 25.14 -7.55 3.63
C ASP A 43 24.36 -7.19 4.91
N CYS A 44 24.29 -5.91 5.33
CA CYS A 44 23.39 -5.49 6.44
C CYS A 44 21.91 -5.67 6.09
N PHE A 45 21.56 -5.58 4.80
CA PHE A 45 20.19 -5.74 4.29
C PHE A 45 19.76 -7.22 4.35
N VAL A 46 20.69 -8.13 4.05
CA VAL A 46 20.46 -9.57 3.99
C VAL A 46 20.60 -10.23 5.37
N GLN A 47 21.63 -9.92 6.15
CA GLN A 47 21.94 -10.64 7.39
C GLN A 47 20.94 -10.34 8.53
N SER A 48 20.22 -9.22 8.48
CA SER A 48 19.16 -8.81 9.43
C SER A 48 19.63 -8.48 10.85
N GLU A 49 20.75 -9.04 11.28
CA GLU A 49 21.65 -8.41 12.24
C GLU A 49 22.07 -7.05 11.69
N GLY A 50 21.75 -5.98 12.41
CA GLY A 50 22.10 -4.63 11.99
C GLY A 50 23.60 -4.37 12.14
N ILE A 51 24.11 -3.34 11.46
CA ILE A 51 25.31 -2.66 11.94
C ILE A 51 25.01 -2.18 13.36
N SER A 52 25.93 -2.39 14.30
CA SER A 52 25.82 -1.92 15.69
C SER A 52 25.37 -0.46 15.72
N ASN A 53 24.27 -0.19 16.43
CA ASN A 53 23.61 1.11 16.56
C ASN A 53 22.82 1.63 15.34
N MET A 54 22.46 0.78 14.37
CA MET A 54 21.59 1.14 13.23
C MET A 54 20.31 0.30 13.16
N GLU A 55 19.15 0.94 13.01
CA GLU A 55 17.89 0.22 12.76
C GLU A 55 17.94 -0.55 11.43
N PRO A 56 17.39 -1.79 11.36
CA PRO A 56 17.13 -2.47 10.09
C PRO A 56 16.20 -1.70 9.15
N ARG A 57 15.48 -0.67 9.61
CA ARG A 57 14.76 0.27 8.74
C ARG A 57 15.73 1.15 7.95
N ASP A 58 16.70 1.73 8.63
CA ASP A 58 17.59 2.74 8.08
C ASP A 58 18.78 2.14 7.32
N CYS A 59 19.32 0.98 7.72
CA CYS A 59 20.21 0.19 6.83
C CYS A 59 19.55 -0.01 5.46
N ARG A 60 18.28 -0.47 5.42
CA ARG A 60 17.54 -0.66 4.15
C ARG A 60 17.31 0.65 3.38
N ARG A 61 17.09 1.77 4.09
CA ARG A 61 16.95 3.11 3.49
C ARG A 61 18.25 3.59 2.85
N TYR A 62 19.37 3.51 3.58
CA TYR A 62 20.67 3.99 3.11
C TYR A 62 21.23 3.10 2.00
N CYS A 63 21.11 1.77 2.10
CA CYS A 63 21.41 0.86 0.99
C CYS A 63 20.59 1.16 -0.27
N GLY A 64 19.30 1.50 -0.13
CA GLY A 64 18.47 1.94 -1.24
C GLY A 64 18.93 3.24 -1.89
N ILE A 65 19.46 4.19 -1.10
CA ILE A 65 20.07 5.44 -1.58
C ILE A 65 21.40 5.18 -2.30
N ILE A 66 22.24 4.30 -1.73
CA ILE A 66 23.53 3.92 -2.31
C ILE A 66 23.32 3.22 -3.66
N LEU A 67 22.38 2.26 -3.75
CA LEU A 67 21.97 1.61 -4.99
C LEU A 67 21.39 2.61 -6.02
N GLU A 68 20.54 3.56 -5.60
CA GLU A 68 20.01 4.62 -6.49
C GLU A 68 21.14 5.47 -7.10
N CYS A 69 22.13 5.86 -6.30
CA CYS A 69 23.27 6.64 -6.78
C CYS A 69 24.19 5.79 -7.68
N PHE A 70 24.41 4.52 -7.33
CA PHE A 70 25.26 3.60 -8.09
C PHE A 70 24.64 3.24 -9.45
N HIS A 71 23.33 3.07 -9.51
CA HIS A 71 22.58 2.93 -10.77
C HIS A 71 22.79 4.13 -11.70
N ARG A 72 22.72 5.36 -11.16
CA ARG A 72 22.97 6.60 -11.91
C ARG A 72 24.43 6.82 -12.28
N PHE A 73 25.36 6.19 -11.58
CA PHE A 73 26.79 6.19 -11.93
C PHE A 73 27.09 5.27 -13.13
N ALA A 74 26.24 4.28 -13.39
CA ALA A 74 26.29 3.37 -14.55
C ALA A 74 27.70 2.79 -14.88
N PRO A 75 28.41 2.19 -13.91
CA PRO A 75 29.75 1.66 -14.13
C PRO A 75 29.75 0.33 -14.90
N GLN A 76 30.90 -0.02 -15.47
CA GLN A 76 31.12 -1.36 -16.03
C GLN A 76 31.22 -2.40 -14.90
N ILE A 77 30.30 -3.37 -14.89
CA ILE A 77 30.21 -4.39 -13.85
C ILE A 77 31.08 -5.60 -14.22
N LYS A 78 32.08 -5.88 -13.37
CA LYS A 78 32.94 -7.07 -13.48
C LYS A 78 32.16 -8.34 -13.16
N GLN A 79 32.51 -9.47 -13.78
CA GLN A 79 31.83 -10.76 -13.59
C GLN A 79 31.73 -11.18 -12.11
N LEU A 80 32.79 -11.03 -11.32
CA LEU A 80 32.80 -11.35 -9.88
C LEU A 80 31.74 -10.54 -9.09
N ALA A 81 31.58 -9.25 -9.41
CA ALA A 81 30.55 -8.41 -8.79
C ALA A 81 29.15 -8.80 -9.28
N ARG A 82 28.99 -9.17 -10.56
CA ARG A 82 27.73 -9.70 -11.12
C ARG A 82 27.30 -11.00 -10.44
N GLU A 83 28.23 -11.88 -10.11
CA GLU A 83 27.97 -13.15 -9.42
C GLU A 83 27.57 -12.94 -7.95
N ARG A 84 28.28 -12.08 -7.21
CA ARG A 84 27.87 -11.70 -5.84
C ARG A 84 26.52 -10.99 -5.83
N ALA A 85 26.28 -10.07 -6.77
CA ALA A 85 24.99 -9.40 -6.94
C ALA A 85 23.85 -10.39 -7.22
N ARG A 86 24.09 -11.45 -8.01
CA ARG A 86 23.13 -12.53 -8.25
C ARG A 86 22.74 -13.24 -6.96
N SER A 87 23.71 -13.59 -6.09
CA SER A 87 23.42 -14.22 -4.79
C SER A 87 22.52 -13.32 -3.93
N LEU A 88 22.96 -12.07 -3.70
CA LEU A 88 22.21 -11.09 -2.91
C LEU A 88 20.81 -10.81 -3.48
N ALA A 89 20.64 -10.86 -4.81
CA ALA A 89 19.33 -10.70 -5.45
C ALA A 89 18.40 -11.91 -5.22
N VAL A 90 18.94 -13.12 -5.08
CA VAL A 90 18.15 -14.31 -4.69
C VAL A 90 17.69 -14.20 -3.23
N ASP A 91 18.57 -13.78 -2.32
CA ASP A 91 18.24 -13.58 -0.90
C ASP A 91 17.16 -12.48 -0.73
N LEU A 92 17.32 -11.36 -1.45
CA LEU A 92 16.33 -10.29 -1.48
C LEU A 92 15.00 -10.71 -2.13
N LYS A 93 15.02 -11.61 -3.12
CA LYS A 93 13.80 -12.19 -3.72
C LYS A 93 13.02 -13.01 -2.70
N GLY A 94 13.70 -13.80 -1.85
CA GLY A 94 13.07 -14.47 -0.71
C GLY A 94 12.33 -13.48 0.20
N LYS A 95 13.02 -12.41 0.62
CA LYS A 95 12.45 -11.34 1.46
C LYS A 95 11.29 -10.55 0.85
N VAL A 96 11.03 -10.69 -0.46
CA VAL A 96 9.83 -10.13 -1.13
C VAL A 96 8.64 -11.11 -1.03
N THR A 97 8.89 -12.41 -0.95
CA THR A 97 7.85 -13.46 -0.93
C THR A 97 7.33 -13.85 0.47
N ASP A 98 7.96 -13.40 1.56
CA ASP A 98 7.68 -13.79 2.97
C ASP A 98 6.33 -13.32 3.56
N GLY A 99 5.26 -13.22 2.76
CA GLY A 99 3.85 -13.10 3.18
C GLY A 99 3.41 -11.80 3.85
N LYS A 100 4.30 -11.02 4.47
CA LYS A 100 3.98 -9.80 5.26
C LYS A 100 3.64 -8.56 4.43
N GLY A 101 3.29 -8.74 3.15
CA GLY A 101 3.22 -7.68 2.15
C GLY A 101 4.61 -7.23 1.72
N ALA A 102 4.85 -7.13 0.41
CA ALA A 102 6.16 -6.80 -0.11
C ALA A 102 6.57 -5.36 0.27
N ASN A 103 7.56 -5.23 1.15
CA ASN A 103 8.08 -3.94 1.58
C ASN A 103 8.64 -3.19 0.36
N SER A 104 8.05 -2.04 0.04
CA SER A 104 8.39 -1.28 -1.17
C SER A 104 9.84 -0.82 -1.23
N VAL A 105 10.55 -0.69 -0.10
CA VAL A 105 12.00 -0.43 -0.08
C VAL A 105 12.77 -1.66 -0.57
N VAL A 106 12.41 -2.86 -0.10
CA VAL A 106 13.01 -4.14 -0.52
C VAL A 106 12.80 -4.39 -2.01
N VAL A 107 11.58 -4.17 -2.50
CA VAL A 107 11.26 -4.29 -3.94
C VAL A 107 12.04 -3.27 -4.78
N LEU A 108 12.34 -2.07 -4.25
CA LEU A 108 13.18 -1.09 -4.96
C LEU A 108 14.65 -1.52 -5.01
N SER A 109 15.19 -1.98 -3.89
CA SER A 109 16.58 -2.41 -3.78
C SER A 109 16.85 -3.64 -4.65
N LEU A 110 15.93 -4.61 -4.67
CA LEU A 110 15.98 -5.76 -5.57
C LEU A 110 15.92 -5.32 -7.04
N LEU A 111 14.99 -4.42 -7.41
CA LEU A 111 14.89 -3.92 -8.78
C LEU A 111 16.19 -3.20 -9.20
N TYR A 112 16.72 -2.29 -8.38
CA TYR A 112 18.00 -1.61 -8.65
C TYR A 112 19.16 -2.59 -8.79
N LEU A 113 19.26 -3.59 -7.90
CA LEU A 113 20.31 -4.61 -7.94
C LEU A 113 20.23 -5.42 -9.26
N ILE A 114 19.03 -5.84 -9.66
CA ILE A 114 18.81 -6.60 -10.90
C ILE A 114 19.22 -5.78 -12.14
N VAL A 115 18.76 -4.54 -12.27
CA VAL A 115 19.03 -3.75 -13.49
C VAL A 115 20.47 -3.23 -13.53
N THR A 116 21.03 -2.81 -12.40
CA THR A 116 22.37 -2.17 -12.36
C THR A 116 23.48 -3.18 -12.55
N PHE A 117 23.32 -4.41 -12.05
CA PHE A 117 24.31 -5.48 -12.20
C PHE A 117 24.02 -6.39 -13.42
N GLY A 118 23.09 -6.00 -14.29
CA GLY A 118 22.77 -6.71 -15.52
C GLY A 118 22.32 -8.15 -15.28
N LEU A 119 21.28 -8.34 -14.45
CA LEU A 119 20.74 -9.65 -14.07
C LEU A 119 19.34 -9.92 -14.66
N VAL A 120 18.86 -9.06 -15.57
CA VAL A 120 17.53 -9.19 -16.21
C VAL A 120 17.42 -10.50 -17.02
N ASP A 121 18.53 -10.98 -17.58
CA ASP A 121 18.66 -12.28 -18.24
C ASP A 121 18.45 -13.46 -17.28
N PHE A 122 19.02 -13.38 -16.07
CA PHE A 122 18.90 -14.42 -15.05
C PHE A 122 17.53 -14.44 -14.36
N PHE A 123 16.90 -13.28 -14.15
CA PHE A 123 15.61 -13.18 -13.48
C PHE A 123 14.40 -13.28 -14.43
N GLY A 124 14.59 -13.04 -15.72
CA GLY A 124 13.53 -12.94 -16.73
C GLY A 124 12.83 -11.58 -16.72
N ILE A 125 12.47 -11.10 -17.91
CA ILE A 125 11.84 -9.78 -18.08
C ILE A 125 10.48 -9.67 -17.37
N ASP A 126 9.65 -10.71 -17.40
CA ASP A 126 8.34 -10.71 -16.74
C ASP A 126 8.44 -10.53 -15.23
N TYR A 127 9.45 -11.13 -14.58
CA TYR A 127 9.70 -10.92 -13.16
C TYR A 127 10.13 -9.48 -12.85
N VAL A 128 10.90 -8.85 -13.73
CA VAL A 128 11.27 -7.43 -13.62
C VAL A 128 10.04 -6.54 -13.80
N LEU A 129 9.15 -6.84 -14.75
CA LEU A 129 7.87 -6.14 -14.90
C LEU A 129 6.94 -6.33 -13.68
N ASP A 130 6.98 -7.50 -13.03
CA ASP A 130 6.21 -7.78 -11.82
C ASP A 130 6.72 -6.99 -10.61
N LEU A 131 8.04 -6.87 -10.45
CA LEU A 131 8.63 -5.95 -9.47
C LEU A 131 8.20 -4.51 -9.76
N ILE A 132 8.30 -4.05 -11.01
CA ILE A 132 7.90 -2.68 -11.39
C ILE A 132 6.40 -2.46 -11.13
N PHE A 133 5.53 -3.41 -11.48
CA PHE A 133 4.09 -3.38 -11.20
C PHE A 133 3.83 -3.24 -9.70
N LEU A 134 4.46 -4.07 -8.88
CA LEU A 134 4.27 -4.12 -7.42
C LEU A 134 4.55 -2.78 -6.72
N ILE A 135 5.44 -1.95 -7.29
CA ILE A 135 5.76 -0.61 -6.80
C ILE A 135 5.37 0.54 -7.75
N ALA A 136 4.54 0.28 -8.77
CA ALA A 136 4.27 1.19 -9.90
C ALA A 136 3.73 2.60 -9.55
N ALA A 137 3.26 2.83 -8.32
CA ALA A 137 2.90 4.16 -7.83
C ALA A 137 4.12 5.12 -7.74
N ARG A 138 5.35 4.62 -7.56
CA ARG A 138 6.53 5.49 -7.40
C ARG A 138 7.03 6.08 -8.71
N LYS A 139 7.43 7.36 -8.66
CA LYS A 139 7.87 8.16 -9.81
C LYS A 139 9.20 7.69 -10.41
N VAL A 140 10.19 7.43 -9.56
CA VAL A 140 11.57 7.02 -9.91
C VAL A 140 11.66 5.78 -10.83
N LEU A 141 10.59 4.98 -10.91
CA LEU A 141 10.50 3.85 -11.85
C LEU A 141 10.59 4.28 -13.32
N VAL A 142 10.21 5.52 -13.66
CA VAL A 142 10.38 6.06 -15.02
C VAL A 142 11.86 6.13 -15.38
N ASP A 143 12.67 6.74 -14.50
CA ASP A 143 14.11 6.92 -14.70
C ASP A 143 14.80 5.55 -14.78
N ILE A 144 14.43 4.63 -13.88
CA ILE A 144 14.93 3.24 -13.88
C ILE A 144 14.61 2.55 -15.21
N CYS A 145 13.37 2.60 -15.69
CA CYS A 145 12.97 1.89 -16.91
C CYS A 145 13.68 2.44 -18.16
N ARG A 146 13.88 3.76 -18.24
CA ARG A 146 14.65 4.41 -19.30
C ARG A 146 16.13 4.02 -19.25
N ASN A 147 16.77 4.15 -18.09
CA ASN A 147 18.20 3.87 -17.92
C ASN A 147 18.56 2.38 -18.00
N SER A 148 17.56 1.48 -17.91
CA SER A 148 17.74 0.02 -17.92
C SER A 148 17.29 -0.65 -19.22
N ALA A 149 17.11 0.11 -20.31
CA ALA A 149 16.64 -0.36 -21.61
C ALA A 149 15.30 -1.13 -21.59
N LEU A 150 14.42 -0.84 -20.63
CA LEU A 150 13.13 -1.53 -20.47
C LEU A 150 12.01 -0.93 -21.34
N GLU A 151 12.29 0.10 -22.14
CA GLU A 151 11.29 0.90 -22.86
C GLU A 151 10.37 0.06 -23.77
N ALA A 152 10.93 -0.91 -24.49
CA ALA A 152 10.18 -1.84 -25.35
C ALA A 152 9.12 -2.68 -24.59
N ASN A 153 9.30 -2.86 -23.28
CA ASN A 153 8.42 -3.66 -22.43
C ASN A 153 7.33 -2.83 -21.73
N MET A 154 7.38 -1.50 -21.84
CA MET A 154 6.39 -0.59 -21.25
C MET A 154 4.94 -0.84 -21.73
N PRO A 155 4.66 -1.18 -23.00
CA PRO A 155 3.30 -1.53 -23.45
C PRO A 155 2.67 -2.69 -22.64
N ALA A 156 3.43 -3.77 -22.39
CA ALA A 156 2.95 -4.91 -21.61
C ALA A 156 2.68 -4.54 -20.15
N LEU A 157 3.56 -3.74 -19.54
CA LEU A 157 3.37 -3.20 -18.19
C LEU A 157 2.11 -2.31 -18.10
N ILE A 158 1.87 -1.46 -19.10
CA ILE A 158 0.70 -0.57 -19.15
C ILE A 158 -0.59 -1.38 -19.30
N GLU A 159 -0.61 -2.42 -20.15
CA GLU A 159 -1.75 -3.32 -20.29
C GLU A 159 -2.02 -4.08 -18.97
N LYS A 160 -0.99 -4.59 -18.29
CA LYS A 160 -1.11 -5.23 -16.97
C LYS A 160 -1.66 -4.28 -15.90
N LEU A 161 -1.23 -3.02 -15.88
CA LEU A 161 -1.75 -1.99 -14.98
C LEU A 161 -3.21 -1.64 -15.28
N ASN A 162 -3.58 -1.45 -16.55
CA ASN A 162 -4.94 -1.12 -16.97
C ASN A 162 -5.93 -2.25 -16.64
N ASN A 163 -5.56 -3.50 -16.94
CA ASN A 163 -6.35 -4.69 -16.61
C ASN A 163 -6.52 -4.90 -15.09
N SER A 164 -5.64 -4.30 -14.28
CA SER A 164 -5.72 -4.30 -12.80
C SER A 164 -6.47 -3.07 -12.23
N GLY A 165 -7.10 -2.24 -13.06
CA GLY A 165 -7.77 -0.99 -12.63
C GLY A 165 -6.82 0.14 -12.21
N ARG A 166 -5.51 0.00 -12.45
CA ARG A 166 -4.46 0.92 -11.99
C ARG A 166 -4.13 2.00 -13.02
N HIS A 167 -5.16 2.49 -13.72
CA HIS A 167 -5.10 3.48 -14.80
C HIS A 167 -4.26 4.72 -14.47
N LEU A 168 -4.29 5.21 -13.22
CA LEU A 168 -3.49 6.36 -12.79
C LEU A 168 -1.99 6.07 -12.69
N ASP A 169 -1.61 4.86 -12.28
CA ASP A 169 -0.21 4.44 -12.25
C ASP A 169 0.30 4.18 -13.69
N ALA A 170 -0.59 3.73 -14.59
CA ALA A 170 -0.31 3.53 -16.01
C ALA A 170 -0.08 4.85 -16.77
N ILE A 171 -0.88 5.90 -16.51
CA ILE A 171 -0.76 7.23 -17.15
C ILE A 171 0.67 7.80 -17.05
N LYS A 172 1.33 7.62 -15.89
CA LYS A 172 2.74 8.00 -15.71
C LYS A 172 3.63 7.40 -16.79
N PHE A 173 3.56 6.07 -17.00
CA PHE A 173 4.37 5.39 -18.02
C PHE A 173 3.93 5.80 -19.44
N VAL A 174 2.63 5.92 -19.70
CA VAL A 174 2.08 6.37 -20.99
C VAL A 174 2.65 7.73 -21.40
N VAL A 175 2.70 8.70 -20.49
CA VAL A 175 3.23 10.04 -20.76
C VAL A 175 4.75 10.01 -20.86
N SER A 176 5.45 9.37 -19.90
CA SER A 176 6.92 9.36 -19.87
C SER A 176 7.59 8.60 -21.02
N PHE A 177 6.89 7.63 -21.64
CA PHE A 177 7.38 6.87 -22.79
C PHE A 177 6.63 7.21 -24.10
N ASN A 178 5.94 8.36 -24.14
CA ASN A 178 5.21 8.89 -25.31
C ASN A 178 4.10 7.99 -25.91
N LEU A 179 3.67 6.92 -25.23
CA LEU A 179 2.68 5.93 -25.68
C LEU A 179 1.22 6.45 -25.68
N LYS A 180 1.03 7.78 -25.72
CA LYS A 180 -0.24 8.51 -25.63
C LYS A 180 -1.25 8.17 -26.74
N GLU A 181 -0.78 7.68 -27.88
CA GLU A 181 -1.62 7.33 -29.03
C GLU A 181 -2.22 5.92 -28.87
N LYS A 182 -1.41 4.93 -28.48
CA LYS A 182 -1.89 3.58 -28.16
C LYS A 182 -2.76 3.55 -26.90
N TYR A 183 -2.45 4.39 -25.91
CA TYR A 183 -3.19 4.46 -24.64
C TYR A 183 -3.59 5.91 -24.29
N PRO A 184 -4.65 6.48 -24.89
CA PRO A 184 -5.05 7.87 -24.64
C PRO A 184 -5.29 8.18 -23.15
N PRO A 185 -4.52 9.11 -22.52
CA PRO A 185 -4.67 9.41 -21.09
C PRO A 185 -6.08 9.83 -20.69
N ALA A 186 -6.80 10.53 -21.58
CA ALA A 186 -8.21 10.89 -21.37
C ALA A 186 -9.12 9.66 -21.17
N SER A 187 -8.86 8.56 -21.89
CA SER A 187 -9.60 7.30 -21.75
C SER A 187 -9.29 6.63 -20.41
N LEU A 188 -8.01 6.59 -20.01
CA LEU A 188 -7.57 6.02 -18.73
C LEU A 188 -8.16 6.78 -17.52
N LEU A 189 -8.15 8.11 -17.55
CA LEU A 189 -8.80 8.96 -16.54
C LEU A 189 -10.32 8.71 -16.50
N LYS A 190 -10.97 8.59 -17.67
CA LYS A 190 -12.41 8.31 -17.80
C LYS A 190 -12.79 6.93 -17.24
N SER A 191 -11.99 5.89 -17.47
CA SER A 191 -12.20 4.55 -16.90
C SER A 191 -12.11 4.59 -15.37
N TYR A 192 -11.04 5.15 -14.81
CA TYR A 192 -10.85 5.26 -13.37
C TYR A 192 -12.00 5.98 -12.64
N ILE A 193 -12.46 7.12 -13.20
CA ILE A 193 -13.59 7.88 -12.64
C ILE A 193 -14.88 7.06 -12.72
N ASN A 194 -15.13 6.37 -13.83
CA ASN A 194 -16.32 5.54 -14.00
C ASN A 194 -16.32 4.33 -13.05
N GLU A 195 -15.17 3.70 -12.82
CA GLU A 195 -15.01 2.60 -11.86
C GLU A 195 -15.25 3.06 -10.42
N SER A 196 -14.61 4.16 -10.00
CA SER A 196 -14.81 4.75 -8.67
C SER A 196 -16.27 5.13 -8.44
N LYS A 197 -16.90 5.80 -9.42
CA LYS A 197 -18.32 6.16 -9.40
C LYS A 197 -19.23 4.93 -9.35
N LYS A 198 -18.98 3.90 -10.17
CA LYS A 198 -19.74 2.63 -10.15
C LYS A 198 -19.67 1.97 -8.77
N ALA A 199 -18.48 1.80 -8.21
CA ALA A 199 -18.30 1.21 -6.87
C ALA A 199 -19.06 2.00 -5.80
N ALA A 200 -18.90 3.33 -5.78
CA ALA A 200 -19.61 4.17 -4.82
C ALA A 200 -21.14 4.22 -5.06
N GLN A 201 -21.61 4.01 -6.30
CA GLN A 201 -23.04 3.87 -6.59
C GLN A 201 -23.62 2.54 -6.09
N GLN A 202 -22.89 1.42 -6.20
CA GLN A 202 -23.34 0.14 -5.65
C GLN A 202 -23.51 0.21 -4.13
N VAL A 203 -22.54 0.80 -3.42
CA VAL A 203 -22.66 0.98 -1.95
C VAL A 203 -23.82 1.91 -1.57
N ARG A 204 -24.10 2.95 -2.36
CA ARG A 204 -25.25 3.85 -2.12
C ARG A 204 -26.60 3.18 -2.36
N LYS A 205 -26.73 2.37 -3.43
CA LYS A 205 -27.98 1.67 -3.80
C LYS A 205 -28.25 0.43 -2.94
N GLY A 206 -27.22 -0.31 -2.53
CA GLY A 206 -27.37 -1.53 -1.75
C GLY A 206 -27.70 -1.31 -0.27
N ASN A 207 -27.97 -2.41 0.43
CA ASN A 207 -28.34 -2.46 1.85
C ASN A 207 -27.11 -2.34 2.79
N PHE A 208 -26.23 -1.39 2.49
CA PHE A 208 -25.03 -1.11 3.29
C PHE A 208 -25.31 -0.12 4.42
N SER A 209 -24.47 -0.15 5.47
CA SER A 209 -24.56 0.80 6.59
C SER A 209 -24.38 2.26 6.15
N LEU A 210 -24.92 3.20 6.92
CA LEU A 210 -24.72 4.63 6.68
C LEU A 210 -23.23 5.03 6.73
N HIS A 211 -22.45 4.40 7.62
CA HIS A 211 -20.99 4.56 7.65
C HIS A 211 -20.35 4.17 6.31
N SER A 212 -20.69 2.99 5.77
CA SER A 212 -20.20 2.53 4.46
C SER A 212 -20.61 3.46 3.31
N LYS A 213 -21.79 4.08 3.37
CA LYS A 213 -22.24 5.07 2.37
C LYS A 213 -21.48 6.40 2.45
N ILE A 214 -21.11 6.84 3.66
CA ILE A 214 -20.21 7.99 3.90
C ILE A 214 -18.79 7.68 3.43
N GLU A 215 -18.28 6.49 3.72
CA GLU A 215 -16.96 6.00 3.33
C GLU A 215 -16.83 5.91 1.81
N ALA A 216 -17.81 5.29 1.12
CA ALA A 216 -17.84 5.20 -0.33
C ALA A 216 -17.89 6.58 -1.01
N THR A 217 -18.66 7.52 -0.46
CA THR A 217 -18.70 8.91 -0.94
C THR A 217 -17.34 9.61 -0.72
N THR A 218 -16.66 9.31 0.40
CA THR A 218 -15.31 9.85 0.70
C THR A 218 -14.24 9.26 -0.23
N LYS A 219 -14.33 7.97 -0.57
CA LYS A 219 -13.48 7.30 -1.57
C LYS A 219 -13.69 7.86 -2.98
N GLU A 220 -14.93 8.17 -3.38
CA GLU A 220 -15.23 8.85 -4.65
C GLU A 220 -14.61 10.28 -4.71
N ILE A 221 -14.74 11.06 -3.63
CA ILE A 221 -14.10 12.38 -3.51
C ILE A 221 -12.57 12.28 -3.60
N ALA A 222 -11.96 11.31 -2.91
CA ALA A 222 -10.51 11.09 -2.94
C ALA A 222 -10.01 10.69 -4.33
N ALA A 223 -10.74 9.83 -5.05
CA ALA A 223 -10.44 9.47 -6.43
C ALA A 223 -10.48 10.69 -7.37
N LEU A 224 -11.53 11.52 -7.28
CA LEU A 224 -11.64 12.75 -8.08
C LEU A 224 -10.50 13.75 -7.78
N ARG A 225 -10.08 13.89 -6.51
CA ARG A 225 -8.92 14.70 -6.12
C ARG A 225 -7.60 14.14 -6.68
N ARG A 226 -7.43 12.80 -6.67
CA ARG A 226 -6.23 12.16 -7.26
C ARG A 226 -6.18 12.34 -8.78
N VAL A 227 -7.33 12.33 -9.47
CA VAL A 227 -7.40 12.68 -10.91
C VAL A 227 -6.95 14.12 -11.16
N ILE A 228 -7.45 15.11 -10.40
CA ILE A 228 -7.03 16.51 -10.54
C ILE A 228 -5.50 16.63 -10.42
N LYS A 229 -4.91 16.03 -9.37
CA LYS A 229 -3.45 16.01 -9.18
C LYS A 229 -2.69 15.36 -10.35
N ILE A 230 -3.21 14.28 -10.95
CA ILE A 230 -2.59 13.64 -12.13
C ILE A 230 -2.72 14.52 -13.38
N VAL A 231 -3.84 15.23 -13.55
CA VAL A 231 -4.05 16.17 -14.67
C VAL A 231 -3.07 17.35 -14.58
N GLU A 232 -2.82 17.86 -13.37
CA GLU A 232 -1.82 18.88 -13.09
C GLU A 232 -0.39 18.33 -13.30
N GLU A 233 -0.06 17.19 -12.68
CA GLU A 233 1.29 16.61 -12.68
C GLU A 233 1.83 16.22 -14.07
N TYR A 234 0.95 15.83 -15.01
CA TYR A 234 1.32 15.45 -16.38
C TYR A 234 0.81 16.46 -17.43
N ASN A 235 0.45 17.68 -17.03
CA ASN A 235 -0.03 18.77 -17.90
C ASN A 235 -1.20 18.39 -18.84
N LEU A 236 -2.10 17.51 -18.40
CA LEU A 236 -3.22 16.98 -19.19
C LEU A 236 -4.46 17.91 -19.21
N GLY A 237 -4.32 19.18 -18.79
CA GLY A 237 -5.43 20.11 -18.61
C GLY A 237 -6.25 20.40 -19.87
N SER A 238 -5.61 20.33 -21.05
CA SER A 238 -6.27 20.41 -22.36
C SER A 238 -7.18 19.21 -22.65
N LEU A 239 -6.86 18.03 -22.12
CA LEU A 239 -7.66 16.81 -22.25
C LEU A 239 -8.73 16.70 -21.16
N TYR A 240 -8.55 17.37 -20.01
CA TYR A 240 -9.43 17.22 -18.85
C TYR A 240 -9.60 18.51 -18.04
N SER A 241 -10.72 19.21 -18.23
CA SER A 241 -11.11 20.40 -17.43
C SER A 241 -11.26 20.04 -15.93
N PRO A 242 -10.43 20.58 -15.02
CA PRO A 242 -10.52 20.28 -13.58
C PRO A 242 -11.80 20.80 -12.94
N GLU A 243 -12.39 21.88 -13.47
CA GLU A 243 -13.62 22.48 -12.95
C GLU A 243 -14.79 21.50 -12.86
N LYS A 244 -14.93 20.62 -13.85
CA LYS A 244 -16.03 19.62 -13.90
C LYS A 244 -15.87 18.60 -12.76
N LEU A 245 -14.62 18.29 -12.39
CA LEU A 245 -14.29 17.45 -11.24
C LEU A 245 -14.50 18.23 -9.92
N GLN A 246 -14.06 19.48 -9.83
CA GLN A 246 -14.26 20.33 -8.64
C GLN A 246 -15.75 20.57 -8.34
N LYS A 247 -16.57 20.88 -9.35
CA LYS A 247 -18.04 20.99 -9.26
C LYS A 247 -18.66 19.66 -8.78
N SER A 248 -18.14 18.52 -9.25
CA SER A 248 -18.58 17.19 -8.80
C SER A 248 -18.18 16.89 -7.35
N ILE A 249 -16.96 17.25 -6.92
CA ILE A 249 -16.48 17.13 -5.54
C ILE A 249 -17.36 17.94 -4.59
N LYS A 250 -17.60 19.24 -4.88
CA LYS A 250 -18.45 20.11 -4.04
C LYS A 250 -19.84 19.49 -3.79
N ARG A 251 -20.48 18.94 -4.83
CA ARG A 251 -21.77 18.23 -4.70
C ARG A 251 -21.68 16.98 -3.81
N LEU A 252 -20.63 16.17 -3.95
CA LEU A 252 -20.44 14.97 -3.12
C LEU A 252 -20.13 15.32 -1.66
N GLU A 253 -19.44 16.44 -1.40
CA GLU A 253 -19.17 16.90 -0.03
C GLU A 253 -20.45 17.39 0.67
N LEU A 254 -21.40 18.00 -0.05
CA LEU A 254 -22.75 18.31 0.46
C LEU A 254 -23.55 17.04 0.80
N VAL A 255 -23.55 16.03 -0.08
CA VAL A 255 -24.21 14.73 0.18
C VAL A 255 -23.62 14.05 1.41
N ARG A 256 -22.29 14.06 1.55
CA ARG A 256 -21.57 13.52 2.71
C ARG A 256 -21.88 14.29 4.01
N ALA A 257 -22.11 15.60 3.93
CA ALA A 257 -22.51 16.39 5.10
C ALA A 257 -23.93 16.03 5.56
N GLY A 258 -24.91 15.97 4.66
CA GLY A 258 -26.28 15.55 4.98
C GLY A 258 -26.34 14.16 5.64
N GLN A 259 -25.53 13.22 5.16
CA GLN A 259 -25.39 11.87 5.73
C GLN A 259 -24.81 11.84 7.17
N LYS A 260 -24.11 12.89 7.61
CA LYS A 260 -23.62 13.02 9.00
C LYS A 260 -24.66 13.64 9.93
N HIS A 261 -25.46 14.58 9.44
CA HIS A 261 -26.51 15.20 10.25
C HIS A 261 -27.65 14.22 10.61
N THR A 262 -27.92 13.21 9.77
CA THR A 262 -28.84 12.13 10.13
C THR A 262 -28.32 11.26 11.28
N THR A 263 -27.01 10.93 11.33
CA THR A 263 -26.44 10.18 12.48
C THR A 263 -26.58 10.92 13.81
N THR A 264 -26.47 12.26 13.84
CA THR A 264 -26.66 13.05 15.06
C THR A 264 -28.12 13.29 15.44
N ALA A 265 -29.07 13.06 14.54
CA ALA A 265 -30.50 13.16 14.85
C ALA A 265 -31.02 11.88 15.54
N THR A 266 -30.63 10.71 15.02
CA THR A 266 -31.11 9.41 15.53
C THR A 266 -30.50 9.02 16.89
N SER A 267 -29.35 9.60 17.28
CA SER A 267 -28.77 9.39 18.61
C SER A 267 -29.60 9.98 19.76
N ASN A 268 -30.45 10.98 19.48
CA ASN A 268 -31.08 11.80 20.53
C ASN A 268 -32.51 11.35 20.91
N SER A 269 -33.05 10.28 20.31
CA SER A 269 -34.44 9.85 20.51
C SER A 269 -34.66 8.82 21.64
N ASN A 270 -33.61 8.18 22.17
CA ASN A 270 -33.75 7.14 23.21
C ASN A 270 -33.74 7.69 24.65
N GLY A 271 -34.31 8.88 24.84
CA GLY A 271 -34.17 9.69 26.05
C GLY A 271 -35.41 9.83 26.94
N LYS A 272 -36.38 8.89 26.94
CA LYS A 272 -37.47 8.81 27.96
C LYS A 272 -38.32 7.52 27.89
N ARG A 273 -38.05 6.59 28.81
CA ARG A 273 -39.06 5.68 29.40
C ARG A 273 -38.47 5.01 30.66
N GLN A 274 -38.53 5.73 31.78
CA GLN A 274 -38.14 5.19 33.09
C GLN A 274 -39.20 4.24 33.65
N GLN A 275 -38.72 3.33 34.47
CA GLN A 275 -39.43 2.27 35.16
C GLN A 275 -40.64 2.76 35.96
N GLN A 276 -41.70 1.95 35.98
CA GLN A 276 -42.45 1.71 37.22
C GLN A 276 -42.45 0.20 37.48
N GLN A 277 -41.81 -0.21 38.57
CA GLN A 277 -42.02 -1.53 39.16
C GLN A 277 -43.22 -1.43 40.11
N HIS A 278 -44.04 -2.48 40.22
CA HIS A 278 -44.68 -2.85 41.48
C HIS A 278 -45.03 -4.36 41.51
N GLN A 279 -44.37 -5.07 42.43
CA GLN A 279 -44.81 -6.23 43.24
C GLN A 279 -45.50 -7.45 42.57
N GLN A 280 -44.96 -8.66 42.85
CA GLN A 280 -45.63 -9.96 42.68
C GLN A 280 -46.27 -10.43 44.00
N PRO A 281 -47.17 -11.43 43.96
CA PRO A 281 -47.05 -12.52 44.92
C PRO A 281 -47.17 -13.96 44.34
N VAL A 282 -46.33 -14.81 44.92
CA VAL A 282 -46.10 -16.27 44.79
C VAL A 282 -47.36 -17.17 44.78
N LYS A 283 -47.40 -18.25 43.95
CA LYS A 283 -47.61 -19.69 44.33
C LYS A 283 -47.84 -20.68 43.15
N ARG A 284 -47.53 -21.96 43.40
CA ARG A 284 -47.71 -23.24 42.64
C ARG A 284 -47.90 -24.35 43.73
N PRO A 285 -48.40 -25.61 43.50
CA PRO A 285 -47.87 -26.56 42.48
C PRO A 285 -48.77 -27.78 42.03
N ARG A 286 -48.17 -28.70 41.22
CA ARG A 286 -48.43 -30.17 41.09
C ARG A 286 -49.79 -30.68 40.52
N PRO A 287 -49.94 -32.00 40.17
CA PRO A 287 -48.98 -33.11 39.96
C PRO A 287 -49.08 -33.65 38.48
N LEU A 288 -48.80 -34.89 38.00
CA LEU A 288 -48.08 -36.15 38.39
C LEU A 288 -47.63 -36.90 37.09
N THR A 289 -47.27 -38.20 37.19
CA THR A 289 -47.01 -39.20 36.11
C THR A 289 -47.81 -40.48 36.39
N PRO A 290 -48.02 -41.40 35.42
CA PRO A 290 -47.41 -42.77 35.49
C PRO A 290 -47.11 -43.38 34.09
N LEU A 291 -46.48 -44.55 33.88
CA LEU A 291 -45.51 -45.40 34.62
C LEU A 291 -44.76 -46.31 33.60
N ARG A 292 -43.61 -46.88 33.97
CA ARG A 292 -42.90 -47.98 33.24
C ARG A 292 -43.42 -49.35 33.76
N PRO A 293 -43.18 -50.49 33.07
CA PRO A 293 -41.92 -51.21 33.30
C PRO A 293 -41.29 -51.82 32.02
N GLU A 294 -40.12 -52.42 32.19
CA GLU A 294 -39.35 -53.21 31.21
C GLU A 294 -38.93 -54.52 31.91
N PRO A 295 -38.48 -55.59 31.22
CA PRO A 295 -37.04 -55.90 31.34
C PRO A 295 -36.36 -56.65 30.16
N ALA A 296 -35.14 -56.19 29.82
CA ALA A 296 -33.89 -56.97 29.73
C ALA A 296 -33.58 -57.98 28.56
N LEU A 297 -32.29 -58.38 28.57
CA LEU A 297 -31.58 -59.47 27.86
C LEU A 297 -30.98 -59.23 26.44
N ASN A 298 -29.69 -58.88 26.47
CA ASN A 298 -28.64 -59.23 25.48
C ASN A 298 -28.14 -60.67 25.71
N PRO A 299 -27.21 -61.25 24.89
CA PRO A 299 -26.77 -60.95 23.51
C PRO A 299 -26.78 -62.22 22.60
N TYR A 300 -26.29 -62.14 21.35
CA TYR A 300 -25.24 -63.06 20.82
C TYR A 300 -24.70 -62.63 19.43
N THR A 301 -23.48 -63.08 19.10
CA THR A 301 -22.75 -62.98 17.81
C THR A 301 -22.68 -64.41 17.17
N PRO A 302 -21.79 -64.83 16.23
CA PRO A 302 -20.75 -64.16 15.43
C PRO A 302 -20.62 -64.60 13.94
N ASN A 303 -19.64 -64.02 13.22
CA ASN A 303 -18.68 -64.64 12.25
C ASN A 303 -18.34 -63.70 11.06
N ARG A 304 -17.19 -63.81 10.38
CA ARG A 304 -15.83 -64.26 10.75
C ARG A 304 -14.85 -63.69 9.70
N SER A 305 -13.56 -63.56 10.06
CA SER A 305 -12.43 -63.23 9.18
C SER A 305 -12.18 -64.34 8.12
N GLN A 306 -11.33 -64.20 7.09
CA GLN A 306 -9.93 -63.71 7.07
C GLN A 306 -9.43 -63.28 5.67
N HIS A 307 -8.21 -62.72 5.65
CA HIS A 307 -7.22 -62.59 4.56
C HIS A 307 -7.09 -61.27 3.75
N ARG A 308 -5.80 -60.93 3.60
CA ARG A 308 -5.06 -59.89 2.86
C ARG A 308 -3.82 -60.66 2.28
N PRO A 309 -2.87 -60.09 1.51
CA PRO A 309 -2.81 -58.77 0.85
C PRO A 309 -2.40 -58.82 -0.65
N HIS A 310 -2.40 -57.69 -1.37
CA HIS A 310 -1.19 -56.99 -1.86
C HIS A 310 -1.51 -55.73 -2.70
N GLU A 311 -0.45 -55.04 -3.17
CA GLU A 311 -0.38 -53.71 -3.80
C GLU A 311 -1.33 -53.38 -4.97
N GLY A 312 -1.52 -52.07 -5.19
CA GLY A 312 -2.04 -51.47 -6.43
C GLY A 312 -2.00 -49.94 -6.35
N MET A 313 -1.39 -49.26 -7.33
CA MET A 313 -1.27 -47.78 -7.35
C MET A 313 -2.57 -47.08 -7.78
N PHE A 314 -2.76 -45.86 -7.28
CA PHE A 314 -3.91 -44.99 -7.60
C PHE A 314 -3.66 -44.20 -8.90
N TYR A 315 -4.53 -44.37 -9.89
CA TYR A 315 -5.03 -43.32 -10.80
C TYR A 315 -6.34 -43.83 -11.44
N PRO A 316 -7.35 -42.96 -11.61
CA PRO A 316 -7.80 -42.69 -12.98
C PRO A 316 -8.13 -41.21 -13.24
N GLU A 317 -8.54 -40.95 -14.49
CA GLU A 317 -8.54 -39.67 -15.20
C GLU A 317 -9.86 -38.88 -15.12
N MET A 318 -9.77 -37.59 -15.48
CA MET A 318 -10.79 -36.56 -15.72
C MET A 318 -12.29 -36.82 -15.45
N ALA A 319 -12.89 -35.86 -14.73
CA ALA A 319 -14.16 -35.24 -15.12
C ALA A 319 -14.07 -33.71 -14.91
N GLY A 320 -14.46 -32.92 -15.92
CA GLY A 320 -14.31 -31.46 -15.90
C GLY A 320 -15.51 -30.70 -15.32
N SER A 321 -15.30 -29.46 -14.88
CA SER A 321 -16.40 -28.51 -14.61
C SER A 321 -15.93 -27.07 -14.77
N TYR A 322 -16.78 -26.22 -15.36
CA TYR A 322 -16.43 -24.84 -15.72
C TYR A 322 -16.64 -23.89 -14.51
N GLY A 323 -15.53 -23.40 -13.94
CA GLY A 323 -15.55 -22.44 -12.83
C GLY A 323 -15.50 -20.98 -13.31
N LEU A 324 -16.38 -20.13 -12.77
CA LEU A 324 -16.48 -18.71 -13.14
C LEU A 324 -15.29 -17.87 -12.61
N ASN A 325 -14.73 -17.03 -13.46
CA ASN A 325 -13.72 -16.03 -13.08
C ASN A 325 -14.31 -14.99 -12.12
N VAL A 326 -14.02 -15.09 -10.83
CA VAL A 326 -14.28 -14.04 -9.83
C VAL A 326 -13.02 -13.18 -9.67
N ALA A 327 -13.07 -11.95 -10.17
CA ALA A 327 -11.97 -11.00 -9.98
C ALA A 327 -11.82 -10.62 -8.49
N PRO A 328 -10.59 -10.51 -7.95
CA PRO A 328 -10.38 -10.15 -6.56
C PRO A 328 -10.84 -8.71 -6.27
N PRO A 329 -11.39 -8.41 -5.09
CA PRO A 329 -11.83 -7.07 -4.74
C PRO A 329 -10.63 -6.12 -4.61
N LEU A 330 -10.73 -4.95 -5.23
CA LEU A 330 -9.64 -3.95 -5.39
C LEU A 330 -8.99 -3.42 -4.10
N TYR A 331 -9.49 -3.77 -2.92
CA TYR A 331 -8.99 -3.27 -1.63
C TYR A 331 -9.05 -4.35 -0.54
N ASN A 332 -7.94 -5.05 -0.32
CA ASN A 332 -7.66 -5.75 0.93
C ASN A 332 -6.41 -5.13 1.58
N ASN A 333 -6.56 -4.61 2.80
CA ASN A 333 -5.46 -4.28 3.71
C ASN A 333 -6.05 -4.09 5.11
N GLY A 334 -5.90 -5.10 5.98
CA GLY A 334 -6.50 -5.10 7.31
C GLY A 334 -5.75 -4.22 8.30
N SER A 335 -6.46 -3.31 8.97
CA SER A 335 -5.93 -2.56 10.10
C SER A 335 -6.10 -3.35 11.40
N ALA A 336 -5.02 -3.98 11.88
CA ALA A 336 -4.98 -4.60 13.20
C ALA A 336 -4.75 -3.53 14.28
N SER A 337 -5.72 -3.34 15.16
CA SER A 337 -5.59 -2.45 16.33
C SER A 337 -4.81 -3.15 17.46
N PHE A 338 -3.96 -2.41 18.17
CA PHE A 338 -3.41 -2.84 19.46
C PHE A 338 -3.48 -1.69 20.46
N SER A 339 -3.63 -2.01 21.75
CA SER A 339 -3.79 -1.03 22.84
C SER A 339 -2.48 -0.87 23.63
N GLY A 340 -2.16 0.34 24.09
CA GLY A 340 -0.91 0.65 24.79
C GLY A 340 -0.98 1.96 25.59
N HIS A 341 -0.31 2.01 26.74
CA HIS A 341 -0.52 3.00 27.79
C HIS A 341 0.24 4.34 27.64
N LEU A 342 -0.43 5.40 28.12
CA LEU A 342 0.05 6.61 28.83
C LEU A 342 1.57 6.82 29.04
N VAL A 343 2.09 7.96 28.55
CA VAL A 343 3.09 8.85 29.23
C VAL A 343 2.76 10.32 28.86
N ARG A 344 3.19 11.31 29.68
CA ARG A 344 2.93 12.77 29.52
C ARG A 344 4.06 13.53 28.78
N PRO A 345 3.84 14.78 28.31
CA PRO A 345 4.77 15.52 27.45
C PRO A 345 5.52 16.71 28.11
N SER A 346 6.62 17.10 27.46
CA SER A 346 7.23 18.43 27.30
C SER A 346 8.26 18.32 26.14
N GLU A 347 8.71 19.34 25.40
CA GLU A 347 8.48 20.79 25.44
C GLU A 347 8.63 21.36 23.99
N ALA A 348 8.42 22.66 23.76
CA ALA A 348 8.52 23.27 22.42
C ALA A 348 9.15 24.68 22.46
N TYR A 349 9.88 25.08 21.41
CA TYR A 349 10.21 26.46 20.99
C TYR A 349 10.95 26.43 19.61
N PRO A 350 11.21 27.55 18.88
CA PRO A 350 10.38 27.89 17.72
C PRO A 350 11.13 27.91 16.36
N GLN A 351 10.36 28.10 15.27
CA GLN A 351 10.89 28.26 13.90
C GLN A 351 11.51 29.64 13.63
N GLN A 352 12.46 29.68 12.70
CA GLN A 352 12.75 30.87 11.89
C GLN A 352 12.52 30.56 10.40
N ASN A 353 11.90 31.50 9.69
CA ASN A 353 11.70 31.39 8.24
C ASN A 353 12.95 31.85 7.46
N SER A 354 13.27 31.15 6.37
CA SER A 354 14.15 31.64 5.31
C SER A 354 13.81 30.96 3.99
N THR A 355 13.39 31.76 3.01
CA THR A 355 12.73 31.26 1.79
C THR A 355 13.73 31.08 0.66
N LEU A 356 14.03 29.84 0.28
CA LEU A 356 14.76 29.52 -0.97
C LEU A 356 14.18 28.26 -1.63
N HIS A 357 14.00 28.31 -2.95
CA HIS A 357 13.40 27.21 -3.73
C HIS A 357 14.39 26.05 -3.96
N SER A 358 13.98 24.82 -3.62
CA SER A 358 14.60 23.59 -4.14
C SER A 358 13.59 22.44 -4.14
N PHE A 359 13.63 21.60 -5.19
CA PHE A 359 12.62 20.55 -5.40
C PHE A 359 12.84 19.33 -4.51
N ALA A 360 12.04 19.20 -3.44
CA ALA A 360 12.06 18.06 -2.53
C ALA A 360 11.04 16.98 -2.94
N TYR A 361 11.50 15.87 -3.51
CA TYR A 361 10.69 14.66 -3.70
C TYR A 361 10.58 13.87 -2.38
N TYR A 362 9.52 14.12 -1.61
CA TYR A 362 9.08 13.21 -0.55
C TYR A 362 7.58 12.91 -0.66
N ASP A 363 7.23 11.64 -0.42
CA ASP A 363 5.88 11.10 -0.51
C ASP A 363 5.30 10.99 0.90
N SER A 364 4.39 11.91 1.25
CA SER A 364 3.80 12.00 2.59
C SER A 364 2.37 11.44 2.61
N HIS A 365 2.19 10.34 3.34
CA HIS A 365 0.87 9.79 3.62
C HIS A 365 0.10 10.70 4.61
N VAL A 366 -0.80 11.53 4.08
CA VAL A 366 -1.63 12.43 4.89
C VAL A 366 -2.81 11.68 5.53
N THR A 367 -2.68 11.31 6.80
CA THR A 367 -3.81 11.03 7.70
C THR A 367 -4.47 12.35 8.12
N TYR A 368 -5.76 12.53 7.81
CA TYR A 368 -6.45 13.80 8.05
C TYR A 368 -7.70 13.67 8.94
N GLY A 369 -7.61 14.26 10.13
CA GLY A 369 -8.71 14.55 11.05
C GLY A 369 -8.18 15.44 12.17
N GLY A 370 -8.97 16.30 12.82
CA GLY A 370 -10.36 16.68 12.55
C GLY A 370 -10.70 17.94 13.36
N TYR A 371 -11.56 18.81 12.84
CA TYR A 371 -11.77 20.16 13.40
C TYR A 371 -12.44 20.17 14.78
N GLY A 372 -11.96 21.07 15.65
CA GLY A 372 -12.70 21.62 16.78
C GLY A 372 -12.88 23.13 16.61
N LEU A 373 -14.09 23.64 16.85
CA LEU A 373 -14.48 25.05 16.80
C LEU A 373 -15.31 25.37 18.04
N SER A 374 -15.03 26.50 18.72
CA SER A 374 -15.99 27.37 19.45
C SER A 374 -15.22 28.37 20.32
N GLY A 375 -15.69 29.63 20.42
CA GLY A 375 -15.12 30.62 21.34
C GLY A 375 -15.24 32.09 20.90
N LEU A 376 -16.47 32.63 20.91
CA LEU A 376 -16.73 34.09 20.87
C LEU A 376 -17.36 34.49 22.21
N PRO A 377 -17.10 35.71 22.72
CA PRO A 377 -18.04 36.81 22.45
C PRO A 377 -17.43 38.23 22.34
N SER A 378 -18.29 39.19 21.95
CA SER A 378 -18.39 40.62 22.31
C SER A 378 -17.30 41.32 23.17
N SER A 379 -17.01 42.63 23.02
CA SER A 379 -17.68 43.69 22.21
C SER A 379 -16.90 45.03 22.18
N TYR A 380 -17.42 46.00 21.41
CA TYR A 380 -17.29 47.48 21.50
C TYR A 380 -16.16 48.25 20.77
N SER A 381 -16.61 49.36 20.18
CA SER A 381 -15.94 50.66 19.91
C SER A 381 -14.93 50.85 18.75
N PHE A 382 -15.42 51.55 17.72
CA PHE A 382 -14.70 52.47 16.81
C PHE A 382 -14.27 53.78 17.55
N PRO A 383 -13.59 54.76 16.90
CA PRO A 383 -12.51 54.69 15.89
C PRO A 383 -11.30 55.58 16.27
N HIS A 384 -10.25 55.65 15.44
CA HIS A 384 -9.82 56.90 14.77
C HIS A 384 -8.67 56.65 13.76
N TYR A 385 -8.65 57.46 12.69
CA TYR A 385 -7.53 57.67 11.74
C TYR A 385 -6.53 58.70 12.33
N PRO A 386 -5.31 58.91 11.80
CA PRO A 386 -4.85 58.57 10.43
C PRO A 386 -3.79 57.48 10.31
#